data_AF-A0A2G0WBI0-F1
#
_entry.id   AF-A0A2G0WBI0-F1
#
_cell.length_a   1.000
_cell.length_b   1.000
_cell.length_c   1.000
_cell.angle_alpha   90.00
_cell.angle_beta   90.00
_cell.angle_gamma   90.00
#
_symmetry.space_group_name_H-M   'P 1'
#
loop_
_entity.id
_entity.type
_entity.pdbx_description
1 polymer ?
#
loop_
_entity_poly.entity_id
_entity_poly.type
_entity_poly.pdbx_seq_one_letter_code
_entity_poly.pdbx_strand_id
1 'polypeptide(L)'
;MNESLDYKIMDSIVVCIHDTAGFGRKAFESFSLATDVARDLGVDGDDASDLMVEFFERFSIDLNNYDPYRYFLEEGCNFFSFRRAKDRRGNIPLRVGMLYLALKAGRWDAQAFEQAKFSDVPLYERTEDIPIDGYKIKSR
;
A
#
# COMPACT_ATOMS: atom_id res chain seq x y z
N MET A 1 7.54 8.81 -18.57
CA MET A 1 6.14 8.87 -19.03
C MET A 1 5.34 9.46 -17.88
N ASN A 2 4.89 10.71 -18.00
CA ASN A 2 3.88 11.28 -17.09
C ASN A 2 2.52 10.79 -17.61
N GLU A 3 2.14 9.56 -17.28
CA GLU A 3 0.72 9.20 -17.35
C GLU A 3 0.01 9.94 -16.20
N SER A 4 -1.06 10.67 -16.52
CA SER A 4 -1.95 11.24 -15.51
C SER A 4 -2.40 10.11 -14.58
N LEU A 5 -2.25 10.30 -13.27
CA LEU A 5 -2.73 9.33 -12.30
C LEU A 5 -4.22 9.08 -12.52
N ASP A 6 -4.61 7.81 -12.60
CA ASP A 6 -6.03 7.43 -12.62
C ASP A 6 -6.58 7.43 -11.18
N TYR A 7 -7.26 8.52 -10.83
CA TYR A 7 -7.83 8.68 -9.50
C TYR A 7 -8.93 7.67 -9.20
N LYS A 8 -9.63 7.09 -10.17
CA LYS A 8 -10.64 6.05 -9.87
C LYS A 8 -9.99 4.78 -9.32
N ILE A 9 -8.84 4.41 -9.87
CA ILE A 9 -8.03 3.29 -9.37
C ILE A 9 -7.51 3.64 -7.98
N MET A 10 -6.95 4.83 -7.80
CA MET A 10 -6.43 5.26 -6.50
C MET A 10 -7.51 5.29 -5.43
N ASP A 11 -8.68 5.83 -5.75
CA ASP A 11 -9.79 5.95 -4.81
C ASP A 11 -10.27 4.58 -4.35
N SER A 12 -10.32 3.62 -5.28
CA SER A 12 -10.66 2.22 -4.96
C SER A 12 -9.65 1.59 -4.00
N ILE A 13 -8.36 1.90 -4.16
CA ILE A 13 -7.30 1.44 -3.25
C ILE A 13 -7.46 2.08 -1.88
N VAL A 14 -7.74 3.39 -1.81
CA VAL A 14 -7.97 4.09 -0.55
C VAL A 14 -9.16 3.50 0.19
N VAL A 15 -10.28 3.25 -0.50
CA VAL A 15 -11.45 2.59 0.09
C VAL A 15 -11.10 1.19 0.59
N CYS A 16 -10.34 0.40 -0.20
CA CYS A 16 -9.88 -0.92 0.23
C CYS A 16 -9.06 -0.87 1.52
N ILE A 17 -8.06 0.02 1.60
CA ILE A 17 -7.22 0.17 2.80
C ILE A 17 -8.08 0.63 3.99
N HIS A 18 -8.99 1.57 3.76
CA HIS A 18 -9.87 2.07 4.80
C HIS A 18 -10.77 0.97 5.39
N ASP A 19 -11.34 0.13 4.53
CA ASP A 19 -12.27 -0.92 4.95
C ASP A 19 -11.58 -2.03 5.75
N THR A 20 -10.29 -2.30 5.48
CA THR A 20 -9.55 -3.37 6.17
C THR A 20 -8.80 -2.88 7.40
N ALA A 21 -8.07 -1.77 7.30
CA ALA A 21 -7.16 -1.30 8.36
C ALA A 21 -7.45 0.13 8.83
N GLY A 22 -8.24 0.89 8.08
CA GLY A 22 -8.49 2.30 8.35
C GLY A 22 -7.28 3.19 8.07
N PHE A 23 -7.40 4.47 8.41
CA PHE A 23 -6.30 5.43 8.31
C PHE A 23 -6.13 6.21 9.61
N GLY A 24 -4.88 6.63 9.87
CA GLY A 24 -4.62 7.63 10.90
C GLY A 24 -5.27 8.98 10.56
N ARG A 25 -5.65 9.75 11.59
CA ARG A 25 -6.37 11.05 11.44
C ARG A 25 -5.72 12.07 10.50
N LYS A 26 -4.41 11.97 10.28
CA LYS A 26 -3.61 12.89 9.45
C LYS A 26 -2.98 12.19 8.24
N ALA A 27 -3.34 10.94 7.93
CA ALA A 27 -2.68 10.17 6.88
C ALA A 27 -2.65 10.92 5.54
N PHE A 28 -3.76 11.56 5.18
CA PHE A 28 -3.91 12.30 3.92
C PHE A 28 -3.12 13.61 3.83
N GLU A 29 -2.48 14.10 4.90
CA GLU A 29 -1.58 15.26 4.82
C GLU A 29 -0.28 14.93 4.07
N SER A 30 0.10 13.66 4.01
CA SER A 30 1.32 13.17 3.34
C SER A 30 1.11 11.88 2.53
N PHE A 31 -0.14 11.46 2.32
CA PHE A 31 -0.47 10.23 1.60
C PHE A 31 -0.09 10.37 0.12
N SER A 32 0.86 9.55 -0.34
CA SER A 32 1.47 9.62 -1.66
C SER A 32 1.65 8.21 -2.26
N LEU A 33 2.01 8.12 -3.54
CA LEU A 33 2.40 6.82 -4.13
C LEU A 33 3.64 6.22 -3.45
N ALA A 34 4.49 7.06 -2.86
CA ALA A 34 5.71 6.64 -2.19
C ALA A 34 5.47 6.12 -0.75
N THR A 35 4.29 6.37 -0.18
CA THR A 35 3.91 5.98 1.18
C THR A 35 4.04 4.48 1.39
N ASP A 36 4.77 4.09 2.44
CA ASP A 36 4.96 2.71 2.90
C ASP A 36 3.75 2.24 3.70
N VAL A 37 3.10 1.17 3.26
CA VAL A 37 1.89 0.62 3.89
C VAL A 37 2.16 0.21 5.35
N ALA A 38 3.29 -0.43 5.64
CA ALA A 38 3.60 -0.85 6.99
C ALA A 38 4.05 0.33 7.85
N ARG A 39 5.03 1.11 7.36
CA ARG A 39 5.71 2.11 8.21
C ARG A 39 4.97 3.44 8.33
N ASP A 40 4.36 3.91 7.25
CA ASP A 40 3.72 5.22 7.23
C ASP A 40 2.23 5.13 7.57
N LEU A 41 1.54 4.04 7.19
CA LEU A 41 0.14 3.82 7.54
C LEU A 41 -0.05 3.01 8.82
N GLY A 42 0.98 2.27 9.26
CA GLY A 42 0.90 1.39 10.43
C GLY A 42 0.18 0.07 10.17
N VAL A 43 0.05 -0.34 8.90
CA VAL A 43 -0.64 -1.57 8.50
C VAL A 43 0.39 -2.68 8.36
N ASP A 44 0.61 -3.43 9.44
CA ASP A 44 1.56 -4.56 9.52
C ASP A 44 0.88 -5.78 10.18
N GLY A 45 1.56 -6.92 10.25
CA GLY A 45 1.03 -8.11 10.93
C GLY A 45 -0.28 -8.63 10.32
N ASP A 46 -1.27 -8.89 11.17
CA ASP A 46 -2.58 -9.40 10.76
C ASP A 46 -3.33 -8.38 9.89
N ASP A 47 -3.24 -7.07 10.18
CA ASP A 47 -3.88 -6.02 9.39
C ASP A 47 -3.32 -5.97 7.95
N ALA A 48 -2.02 -6.21 7.78
CA ALA A 48 -1.40 -6.32 6.47
C ALA A 48 -1.82 -7.59 5.72
N SER A 49 -1.97 -8.71 6.43
CA SER A 49 -2.48 -9.94 5.85
C SER A 49 -3.90 -9.75 5.32
N ASP A 50 -4.78 -9.18 6.14
CA ASP A 50 -6.18 -8.93 5.80
C ASP A 50 -6.31 -7.93 4.63
N LEU A 51 -5.53 -6.84 4.66
CA LEU A 51 -5.47 -5.90 3.55
C LEU A 51 -5.09 -6.59 2.24
N MET A 52 -4.02 -7.39 2.25
CA MET A 52 -3.51 -7.98 1.00
C MET A 52 -4.46 -9.06 0.47
N VAL A 53 -5.06 -9.88 1.33
CA VAL A 53 -6.09 -10.86 0.92
C VAL A 53 -7.28 -10.13 0.29
N GLU A 54 -7.84 -9.15 0.99
CA GLU A 54 -8.97 -8.36 0.47
C GLU A 54 -8.61 -7.68 -0.85
N PHE A 55 -7.41 -7.10 -0.95
CA PHE A 55 -6.94 -6.43 -2.17
C PHE A 55 -6.88 -7.38 -3.38
N PHE A 56 -6.31 -8.58 -3.21
CA PHE A 56 -6.24 -9.54 -4.30
C PHE A 56 -7.62 -10.07 -4.71
N GLU A 57 -8.49 -10.35 -3.73
CA GLU A 57 -9.84 -10.87 -3.99
C GLU A 57 -10.77 -9.81 -4.58
N ARG A 58 -10.88 -8.64 -3.93
CA ARG A 58 -11.76 -7.52 -4.33
C ARG A 58 -11.51 -7.07 -5.75
N PHE A 59 -10.24 -7.07 -6.18
CA PHE A 59 -9.85 -6.61 -7.51
C PHE A 59 -9.50 -7.73 -8.49
N SER A 60 -9.64 -8.99 -8.08
CA SER A 60 -9.30 -10.16 -8.91
C SER A 60 -7.88 -10.08 -9.50
N ILE A 61 -6.91 -9.67 -8.68
CA ILE A 61 -5.51 -9.51 -9.09
C ILE A 61 -4.81 -10.86 -9.01
N ASP A 62 -4.13 -11.24 -10.09
CA ASP A 62 -3.28 -12.44 -10.09
C ASP A 62 -2.08 -12.25 -9.14
N LEU A 63 -1.98 -13.12 -8.14
CA LEU A 63 -0.89 -13.11 -7.15
C LEU A 63 0.49 -13.31 -7.79
N ASN A 64 0.59 -14.02 -8.92
CA ASN A 64 1.82 -14.27 -9.67
C ASN A 64 3.06 -14.59 -8.78
N ASN A 65 3.92 -13.60 -8.52
CA ASN A 65 5.15 -13.74 -7.73
C ASN A 65 5.12 -12.96 -6.39
N TYR A 66 3.93 -12.66 -5.88
CA TYR A 66 3.74 -12.04 -4.56
C TYR A 66 4.29 -12.95 -3.45
N ASP A 67 5.07 -12.36 -2.54
CA ASP A 67 5.58 -13.03 -1.34
C ASP A 67 5.47 -12.06 -0.15
N PRO A 68 4.53 -12.27 0.79
CA PRO A 68 4.27 -11.34 1.89
C PRO A 68 5.50 -11.11 2.76
N TYR A 69 6.39 -12.11 2.88
CA TYR A 69 7.63 -12.03 3.65
C TYR A 69 8.66 -11.04 3.09
N ARG A 70 8.50 -10.57 1.85
CA ARG A 70 9.33 -9.50 1.29
C ARG A 70 9.00 -8.15 1.93
N TYR A 71 7.71 -7.96 2.20
CA TYR A 71 7.11 -6.66 2.45
C TYR A 71 6.75 -6.41 3.92
N PHE A 72 6.29 -7.45 4.62
CA PHE A 72 5.78 -7.35 5.99
C PHE A 72 6.59 -8.19 6.96
N LEU A 73 6.56 -7.78 8.24
CA LEU A 73 7.11 -8.56 9.33
C LEU A 73 5.96 -9.33 9.98
N GLU A 74 6.03 -10.66 9.94
CA GLU A 74 5.04 -11.49 10.66
C GLU A 74 5.10 -11.16 12.16
N GLU A 75 3.98 -10.68 12.71
CA GLU A 75 3.82 -10.61 14.16
C GLU A 75 3.84 -12.04 14.73
N GLY A 76 4.66 -12.25 15.76
CA GLY A 76 4.75 -13.54 16.47
C GLY A 76 6.04 -14.36 16.28
N CYS A 77 6.95 -14.00 15.37
CA CYS A 77 8.21 -14.74 15.16
C CYS A 77 9.49 -13.89 15.15
N ASN A 78 9.52 -12.79 15.91
CA ASN A 78 10.69 -11.89 16.00
C ASN A 78 12.02 -12.56 16.44
N PHE A 79 11.97 -13.75 17.03
CA PHE A 79 13.19 -14.46 17.44
C PHE A 79 13.88 -15.26 16.34
N PHE A 80 13.24 -15.55 15.19
CA PHE A 80 13.86 -16.35 14.11
C PHE A 80 13.84 -15.70 12.73
N SER A 81 13.34 -14.47 12.59
CA SER A 81 13.33 -13.72 11.32
C SER A 81 14.73 -13.61 10.68
N PHE A 82 15.80 -13.67 11.48
CA PHE A 82 17.19 -13.70 10.99
C PHE A 82 17.57 -14.99 10.23
N ARG A 83 16.79 -16.07 10.33
CA ARG A 83 17.02 -17.32 9.57
C ARG A 83 16.46 -17.26 8.15
N ARG A 84 15.64 -16.26 7.82
CA ARG A 84 15.13 -16.04 6.46
C ARG A 84 16.21 -15.39 5.58
N ALA A 85 16.13 -15.66 4.27
CA ALA A 85 16.89 -14.95 3.24
C ALA A 85 16.71 -13.44 3.41
N LYS A 86 17.77 -12.64 3.17
CA LYS A 86 17.82 -11.22 3.55
C LYS A 86 16.67 -10.39 2.95
N ASP A 87 16.21 -10.77 1.76
CA ASP A 87 15.11 -10.17 1.00
C ASP A 87 13.71 -10.62 1.46
N ARG A 88 13.63 -11.63 2.33
CA ARG A 88 12.37 -12.18 2.89
C ARG A 88 12.20 -11.87 4.39
N ARG A 89 12.71 -10.72 4.81
CA ARG A 89 12.68 -10.24 6.20
C ARG A 89 11.79 -9.01 6.39
N GLY A 90 10.82 -8.77 5.51
CA GLY A 90 9.97 -7.57 5.58
C GLY A 90 10.74 -6.25 5.45
N ASN A 91 11.91 -6.28 4.82
CA ASN A 91 12.78 -5.11 4.73
C ASN A 91 12.46 -4.22 3.52
N ILE A 92 11.72 -4.75 2.55
CA ILE A 92 11.38 -4.04 1.31
C ILE A 92 10.07 -3.30 1.55
N PRO A 93 10.03 -1.96 1.41
CA PRO A 93 8.80 -1.20 1.65
C PRO A 93 7.77 -1.53 0.57
N LEU A 94 6.58 -1.99 0.97
CA LEU A 94 5.43 -2.07 0.07
C LEU A 94 4.80 -0.69 0.00
N ARG A 95 4.95 -0.04 -1.15
CA ARG A 95 4.46 1.31 -1.37
C ARG A 95 3.04 1.28 -1.95
N VAL A 96 2.22 2.26 -1.63
CA VAL A 96 0.87 2.42 -2.20
C VAL A 96 0.90 2.40 -3.74
N GLY A 97 1.94 2.96 -4.34
CA GLY A 97 2.10 2.91 -5.79
C GLY A 97 2.28 1.50 -6.37
N MET A 98 2.76 0.53 -5.59
CA MET A 98 2.80 -0.88 -6.00
C MET A 98 1.40 -1.47 -6.11
N LEU A 99 0.50 -1.13 -5.18
CA LEU A 99 -0.93 -1.49 -5.26
C LEU A 99 -1.58 -0.86 -6.51
N TYR A 100 -1.26 0.40 -6.80
CA TYR A 100 -1.73 1.07 -8.01
C TYR A 100 -1.28 0.34 -9.29
N LEU A 101 0.00 -0.02 -9.38
CA LEU A 101 0.51 -0.76 -10.53
C LEU A 101 -0.09 -2.16 -10.64
N ALA A 102 -0.28 -2.86 -9.51
CA ALA A 102 -0.91 -4.18 -9.47
C ALA A 102 -2.34 -4.15 -10.01
N LEU A 103 -3.14 -3.18 -9.53
CA LEU A 103 -4.52 -2.99 -9.96
C LEU A 103 -4.60 -2.59 -11.44
N LYS A 104 -3.74 -1.67 -11.88
CA LYS A 104 -3.65 -1.26 -13.29
C LYS A 104 -3.26 -2.41 -14.22
N ALA A 105 -2.38 -3.30 -13.76
CA ALA A 105 -1.90 -4.45 -14.54
C ALA A 105 -2.78 -5.70 -14.41
N GLY A 106 -3.66 -5.77 -13.40
CA GLY A 106 -4.43 -6.96 -13.04
C GLY A 106 -3.59 -8.12 -12.49
N ARG A 107 -2.32 -7.89 -12.15
CA ARG A 107 -1.38 -8.90 -11.63
C ARG A 107 -0.30 -8.28 -10.77
N TRP A 108 0.23 -9.05 -9.83
CA TRP A 108 1.42 -8.66 -9.07
C TRP A 108 2.70 -8.87 -9.88
N ASP A 109 3.63 -7.91 -9.82
CA ASP A 109 4.95 -8.02 -10.43
C ASP A 109 6.01 -7.44 -9.49
N ALA A 110 6.46 -8.26 -8.53
CA ALA A 110 7.39 -7.84 -7.48
C ALA A 110 8.66 -7.18 -8.05
N GLN A 111 9.24 -7.75 -9.11
CA GLN A 111 10.47 -7.25 -9.70
C GLN A 111 10.28 -5.88 -10.34
N ALA A 112 9.21 -5.69 -11.12
CA ALA A 112 8.92 -4.40 -11.75
C ALA A 112 8.56 -3.33 -10.71
N PHE A 113 7.77 -3.69 -9.70
CA PHE A 113 7.26 -2.74 -8.72
C PHE A 113 8.32 -2.28 -7.73
N GLU A 114 9.22 -3.17 -7.30
CA GLU A 114 10.34 -2.82 -6.40
C GLU A 114 11.36 -1.87 -7.05
N GLN A 115 11.47 -1.89 -8.39
CA GLN A 115 12.35 -1.00 -9.15
C GLN A 115 11.66 0.31 -9.55
N ALA A 116 10.35 0.40 -9.41
CA ALA A 116 9.59 1.59 -9.77
C ALA A 116 9.89 2.74 -8.81
N LYS A 117 9.95 3.96 -9.36
CA LYS A 117 10.06 5.18 -8.58
C LYS A 117 8.68 5.79 -8.42
N PHE A 118 8.31 6.04 -7.17
CA PHE A 118 7.03 6.64 -6.82
C PHE A 118 7.23 8.06 -6.32
N SER A 119 6.31 8.94 -6.68
CA SER A 119 6.32 10.32 -6.21
C SER A 119 5.85 10.39 -4.76
N ASP A 120 6.52 11.25 -3.98
CA ASP A 120 6.20 11.65 -2.61
C ASP A 120 5.23 12.84 -2.56
N VAL A 121 4.76 13.34 -3.71
CA VAL A 121 3.75 14.38 -3.78
C VAL A 121 2.42 13.84 -3.22
N PRO A 122 1.76 14.55 -2.29
CA PRO A 122 0.46 14.16 -1.77
C PRO A 122 -0.57 13.96 -2.88
N LEU A 123 -1.30 12.86 -2.81
CA LEU A 123 -2.28 12.45 -3.82
C LEU A 123 -3.52 13.34 -3.85
N TYR A 124 -3.95 13.79 -2.67
CA TYR A 124 -5.13 14.62 -2.46
C TYR A 124 -4.70 15.96 -1.89
N GLU A 125 -5.13 17.05 -2.52
CA GLU A 125 -4.83 18.41 -2.06
C GLU A 125 -5.96 18.96 -1.18
N ARG A 126 -7.20 18.54 -1.44
CA ARG A 126 -8.40 19.00 -0.72
C ARG A 126 -9.08 17.84 -0.01
N THR A 127 -9.69 18.16 1.13
CA THR A 127 -10.46 17.18 1.91
C THR A 127 -11.62 16.59 1.10
N GLU A 128 -12.22 17.40 0.23
CA GLU A 128 -13.36 17.02 -0.61
C GLU A 128 -13.00 15.97 -1.69
N ASP A 129 -11.72 15.81 -1.99
CA ASP A 129 -11.23 14.87 -3.00
C ASP A 129 -10.94 13.49 -2.39
N ILE A 130 -10.97 13.35 -1.06
CA ILE A 130 -10.75 12.07 -0.38
C ILE A 130 -11.99 11.20 -0.58
N PRO A 131 -11.85 9.94 -1.06
CA PRO A 131 -12.99 9.08 -1.40
C PRO A 131 -13.69 8.46 -0.18
N ILE A 132 -13.31 8.86 1.03
CA ILE A 132 -13.80 8.34 2.32
C ILE A 132 -14.06 9.49 3.30
N ASP A 133 -15.10 9.34 4.11
CA ASP A 133 -15.50 10.33 5.10
C ASP A 133 -14.60 10.30 6.36
N GLY A 134 -14.65 11.38 7.15
CA GLY A 134 -14.04 11.44 8.48
C GLY A 134 -12.58 11.90 8.52
N TYR A 135 -11.96 12.12 7.36
CA TYR A 135 -10.60 12.64 7.24
C TYR A 135 -10.59 14.10 6.82
N LYS A 136 -9.55 14.84 7.23
CA LYS A 136 -9.38 16.25 6.88
C LYS A 136 -7.92 16.55 6.57
N ILE A 137 -7.68 17.23 5.47
CA ILE A 137 -6.39 17.84 5.15
C ILE A 137 -6.41 19.24 5.75
N LYS A 138 -5.50 19.51 6.67
CA LYS A 138 -5.29 20.88 7.14
C LYS A 138 -4.63 21.66 6.02
N SER A 139 -5.31 22.67 5.49
CA SER A 139 -4.64 23.68 4.68
C SER A 139 -3.47 24.23 5.49
N ARG A 140 -2.28 24.22 4.89
CA ARG A 140 -1.15 25.00 5.40
C ARG A 140 -1.50 26.48 5.38
#